data_AF-A0AAN8V5G0-F1
#
_entry.id   AF-A0AAN8V5G0-F1
#
_cell.length_a   1.000
_cell.length_b   1.000
_cell.length_c   1.000
_cell.angle_alpha   90.00
_cell.angle_beta   90.00
_cell.angle_gamma   90.00
#
_symmetry.space_group_name_H-M   'P 1'
#
loop_
_entity.id
_entity.type
_entity.pdbx_description
1 polymer ?
#
loop_
_entity_poly.entity_id
_entity_poly.type
_entity_poly.pdbx_seq_one_letter_code
_entity_poly.pdbx_strand_id
1 'polypeptide(L)'
;RGGSGKTTASVLAAQHYAMAGLNTCLVINSQDPTAEFLLDCKIGTSPIKCNKNLSAVRLETAKMLLEPLRQLKQADARVNLTQGVLEGVIGEELGVLPGMDSIFSAIALARIVWFFSNVNNNKKKEKLDIVVYDGISTEETLRLINAASRAKLYLKYLRNLADKTDFGRLAGPSLLRLVDEAMSLRGSTSQFNGTLSAEIWDSLEKILEIRYWSFAFQRGSSAFTEPSKFGCYIIMDPNSEISVKSALRYCGCAIQAGAQVSGTFGVAYQHSSAESVKEIKKNFSPIPFASTPHLSMALPLDWDAVLNNLSEDTRNLLSPPTHCNSCLSPVQFDLARKSVTLLMPGFDKSEIKLFQYRGGSELLIEAGDQRRVICLPPKIQGRVEGAKFVDSSIIITMK
;
A
#
# COMPACT_ATOMS: atom_id res chain seq x y z
N ARG A 1 6.24 -14.77 0.85
CA ARG A 1 6.29 -15.72 -0.29
C ARG A 1 5.08 -16.66 -0.25
N GLY A 2 4.73 -17.32 -1.35
CA GLY A 2 3.75 -18.42 -1.31
C GLY A 2 4.18 -19.47 -0.27
N GLY A 3 3.24 -19.98 0.54
CA GLY A 3 3.53 -20.96 1.60
C GLY A 3 4.11 -20.40 2.92
N SER A 4 4.36 -19.09 3.04
CA SER A 4 4.89 -18.48 4.28
C SER A 4 3.84 -18.26 5.39
N GLY A 5 2.57 -18.61 5.18
CA GLY A 5 1.49 -18.37 6.16
C GLY A 5 0.95 -16.93 6.16
N LYS A 6 1.11 -16.19 5.05
CA LYS A 6 0.63 -14.81 4.88
C LYS A 6 -0.83 -14.63 5.28
N THR A 7 -1.72 -15.38 4.64
CA THR A 7 -3.17 -15.32 4.88
C THR A 7 -3.50 -15.67 6.33
N THR A 8 -2.83 -16.67 6.90
CA THR A 8 -3.00 -17.09 8.30
C THR A 8 -2.65 -15.98 9.28
N ALA A 9 -1.52 -15.30 9.08
CA ALA A 9 -1.12 -14.18 9.92
C ALA A 9 -2.05 -12.97 9.74
N SER A 10 -2.52 -12.71 8.51
CA SER A 10 -3.51 -11.65 8.23
C SER A 10 -4.83 -11.90 8.99
N VAL A 11 -5.31 -13.14 9.00
CA VAL A 11 -6.50 -13.53 9.78
C VAL A 11 -6.25 -13.38 11.28
N LEU A 12 -5.10 -13.85 11.77
CA LEU A 12 -4.71 -13.73 13.18
C LEU A 12 -4.64 -12.27 13.63
N ALA A 13 -4.04 -11.39 12.84
CA ALA A 13 -4.00 -9.96 13.12
C ALA A 13 -5.40 -9.35 13.12
N ALA A 14 -6.25 -9.71 12.15
CA ALA A 14 -7.61 -9.20 12.09
C ALA A 14 -8.47 -9.63 13.30
N GLN A 15 -8.33 -10.89 13.75
CA GLN A 15 -8.98 -11.39 14.96
C GLN A 15 -8.45 -10.69 16.22
N HIS A 16 -7.13 -10.50 16.32
CA HIS A 16 -6.51 -9.78 17.43
C HIS A 16 -7.09 -8.37 17.59
N TYR A 17 -7.18 -7.60 16.50
CA TYR A 17 -7.75 -6.25 16.53
C TYR A 17 -9.25 -6.23 16.83
N ALA A 18 -10.02 -7.17 16.27
CA ALA A 18 -11.44 -7.30 16.55
C ALA A 18 -11.72 -7.58 18.04
N MET A 19 -10.93 -8.47 18.66
CA MET A 19 -11.03 -8.80 20.08
C MET A 19 -10.53 -7.68 21.00
N ALA A 20 -9.58 -6.86 20.53
CA ALA A 20 -9.22 -5.61 21.20
C ALA A 20 -10.33 -4.54 21.14
N GLY A 21 -11.46 -4.82 20.49
CA GLY A 21 -12.62 -3.94 20.42
C GLY A 21 -12.63 -3.01 19.21
N LEU A 22 -11.68 -3.16 18.28
CA LEU A 22 -11.53 -2.29 17.10
C LEU A 22 -12.37 -2.82 15.94
N ASN A 23 -13.10 -1.92 15.27
CA ASN A 23 -13.86 -2.28 14.08
C ASN A 23 -12.90 -2.57 12.91
N THR A 24 -12.70 -3.86 12.65
CA THR A 24 -11.67 -4.37 11.76
C THR A 24 -12.28 -4.91 10.47
N CYS A 25 -11.65 -4.58 9.34
CA CYS A 25 -11.99 -5.12 8.03
C CYS A 25 -10.79 -5.87 7.44
N LEU A 26 -10.96 -7.17 7.20
CA LEU A 26 -10.01 -8.01 6.49
C LEU A 26 -10.30 -7.96 4.98
N VAL A 27 -9.37 -7.40 4.22
CA VAL A 27 -9.46 -7.29 2.76
C VAL A 27 -8.55 -8.33 2.14
N ILE A 28 -9.13 -9.30 1.44
CA ILE A 28 -8.39 -10.42 0.83
C ILE A 28 -8.43 -10.27 -0.67
N ASN A 29 -7.30 -10.48 -1.33
CA ASN A 29 -7.23 -10.39 -2.80
C ASN A 29 -6.84 -11.72 -3.46
N SER A 30 -6.28 -12.65 -2.68
CA SER A 30 -6.01 -14.00 -3.15
C SER A 30 -7.31 -14.78 -3.35
N GLN A 31 -7.27 -15.77 -4.24
CA GLN A 31 -8.40 -16.67 -4.50
C GLN A 31 -8.36 -17.95 -3.65
N ASP A 32 -7.40 -18.04 -2.71
CA ASP A 32 -7.31 -19.19 -1.82
C ASP A 32 -8.46 -19.19 -0.79
N PRO A 33 -8.95 -20.38 -0.39
CA PRO A 33 -10.02 -20.51 0.60
C PRO A 33 -9.51 -20.45 2.05
N THR A 34 -8.21 -20.24 2.30
CA THR A 34 -7.61 -20.34 3.64
C THR A 34 -8.29 -19.38 4.63
N ALA A 35 -8.56 -18.15 4.21
CA ALA A 35 -9.22 -17.17 5.07
C ALA A 35 -10.67 -17.58 5.43
N GLU A 36 -11.41 -18.14 4.48
CA GLU A 36 -12.78 -18.62 4.72
C GLU A 36 -12.79 -19.80 5.67
N PHE A 37 -11.83 -20.71 5.52
CA PHE A 37 -11.64 -21.87 6.38
C PHE A 37 -11.28 -21.46 7.81
N LEU A 38 -10.36 -20.51 7.98
CA LEU A 38 -9.93 -20.02 9.29
C LEU A 38 -11.00 -19.19 10.02
N LEU A 39 -11.84 -18.48 9.27
CA LEU A 39 -12.91 -17.64 9.82
C LEU A 39 -14.25 -18.35 9.94
N ASP A 40 -14.37 -19.59 9.42
CA ASP A 40 -15.63 -20.33 9.28
C ASP A 40 -16.76 -19.45 8.67
N CYS A 41 -16.39 -18.65 7.65
CA CYS A 41 -17.28 -17.67 7.03
C CYS A 41 -17.07 -17.62 5.52
N LYS A 42 -18.16 -17.62 4.75
CA LYS A 42 -18.11 -17.43 3.30
C LYS A 42 -17.89 -15.95 2.98
N ILE A 43 -16.78 -15.63 2.31
CA ILE A 43 -16.37 -14.24 2.03
C ILE A 43 -16.72 -13.90 0.58
N GLY A 44 -17.50 -12.83 0.40
CA GLY A 44 -17.92 -12.34 -0.92
C GLY A 44 -17.23 -11.04 -1.33
N THR A 45 -17.65 -10.48 -2.46
CA THR A 45 -17.17 -9.19 -2.98
C THR A 45 -17.71 -7.96 -2.27
N SER A 46 -18.62 -8.16 -1.32
CA SER A 46 -19.11 -7.11 -0.43
C SER A 46 -18.71 -7.42 1.01
N PRO A 47 -18.48 -6.42 1.87
CA PRO A 47 -18.12 -6.66 3.26
C PRO A 47 -19.17 -7.48 3.99
N ILE A 48 -18.77 -8.65 4.50
CA ILE A 48 -19.60 -9.55 5.31
C ILE A 48 -19.08 -9.53 6.73
N LYS A 49 -19.99 -9.52 7.72
CA LYS A 49 -19.63 -9.57 9.14
C LYS A 49 -19.33 -11.02 9.51
N CYS A 50 -18.09 -11.31 9.87
CA CYS A 50 -17.64 -12.65 10.26
C CYS A 50 -17.75 -12.86 11.78
N ASN A 51 -17.41 -11.84 12.57
CA ASN A 51 -17.48 -11.89 14.03
C ASN A 51 -17.86 -10.50 14.59
N LYS A 52 -17.99 -10.38 15.91
CA LYS A 52 -18.11 -9.07 16.58
C LYS A 52 -16.87 -8.23 16.23
N ASN A 53 -17.10 -7.05 15.66
CA ASN A 53 -16.07 -6.11 15.20
C ASN A 53 -15.15 -6.63 14.08
N LEU A 54 -15.46 -7.76 13.43
CA LEU A 54 -14.70 -8.27 12.29
C LEU A 54 -15.59 -8.40 11.06
N SER A 55 -15.21 -7.69 10.00
CA SER A 55 -15.76 -7.83 8.66
C SER A 55 -14.70 -8.34 7.69
N ALA A 56 -15.09 -9.05 6.65
CA ALA A 56 -14.20 -9.50 5.60
C ALA A 56 -14.78 -9.22 4.21
N VAL A 57 -13.91 -8.92 3.26
CA VAL A 57 -14.25 -8.70 1.85
C VAL A 57 -13.18 -9.29 0.94
N ARG A 58 -13.62 -9.94 -0.14
CA ARG A 58 -12.74 -10.47 -1.19
C ARG A 58 -12.75 -9.52 -2.38
N LEU A 59 -11.57 -9.06 -2.77
CA LEU A 59 -11.36 -8.30 -3.99
C LEU A 59 -11.26 -9.28 -5.17
N GLU A 60 -12.09 -9.05 -6.17
CA GLU A 60 -12.08 -9.80 -7.42
C GLU A 60 -11.98 -8.82 -8.58
N THR A 61 -10.78 -8.69 -9.16
CA THR A 61 -10.50 -7.70 -10.21
C THR A 61 -11.48 -7.78 -11.38
N ALA A 62 -11.87 -9.00 -11.77
CA ALA A 62 -12.86 -9.25 -12.82
C ALA A 62 -14.21 -8.59 -12.54
N LYS A 63 -14.67 -8.61 -11.28
CA LYS A 63 -15.92 -7.94 -10.88
C LYS A 63 -15.73 -6.45 -10.65
N MET A 64 -14.56 -6.05 -10.15
CA MET A 64 -14.23 -4.67 -9.84
C MET A 64 -14.12 -3.78 -11.08
N LEU A 65 -13.81 -4.34 -12.25
CA LEU A 65 -13.72 -3.59 -13.52
C LEU A 65 -15.09 -3.18 -14.07
N LEU A 66 -16.15 -3.94 -13.75
CA LEU A 66 -17.48 -3.74 -14.31
C LEU A 66 -18.07 -2.38 -13.92
N GLU A 67 -17.91 -1.98 -12.66
CA GLU A 67 -18.49 -0.72 -12.17
C GLU A 67 -17.83 0.53 -12.78
N PRO A 68 -16.49 0.67 -12.81
CA PRO A 68 -15.84 1.77 -13.53
C PRO A 68 -16.13 1.79 -15.03
N LEU A 69 -16.20 0.63 -15.68
CA LEU A 69 -16.61 0.55 -17.08
C LEU A 69 -18.04 1.08 -17.26
N ARG A 70 -18.98 0.66 -16.41
CA ARG A 70 -20.36 1.15 -16.43
C ARG A 70 -20.42 2.67 -16.26
N GLN A 71 -19.62 3.23 -15.35
CA GLN A 71 -19.51 4.68 -15.14
C GLN A 71 -18.97 5.39 -16.38
N LEU A 72 -17.96 4.82 -17.04
CA LEU A 72 -17.39 5.35 -18.27
C LEU A 72 -18.40 5.32 -19.42
N LYS A 73 -19.15 4.22 -19.58
CA LYS A 73 -20.23 4.10 -20.58
C LYS A 73 -21.33 5.15 -20.34
N GLN A 74 -21.71 5.38 -19.09
CA GLN A 74 -22.71 6.39 -18.73
C GLN A 74 -22.23 7.82 -19.00
N ALA A 75 -20.96 8.09 -18.75
CA ALA A 75 -20.35 9.37 -19.07
C ALA A 75 -20.26 9.60 -20.57
N ASP A 76 -19.89 8.56 -21.33
CA ASP A 76 -19.82 8.64 -22.78
C ASP A 76 -21.20 8.86 -23.41
N ALA A 77 -22.26 8.24 -22.87
CA ALA A 77 -23.63 8.51 -23.34
C ALA A 77 -24.06 9.99 -23.15
N ARG A 78 -23.48 10.71 -22.20
CA ARG A 78 -23.78 12.14 -21.96
C ARG A 78 -22.91 13.07 -22.81
N VAL A 79 -21.63 12.72 -22.93
CA VAL A 79 -20.61 13.54 -23.62
C VAL A 79 -20.54 13.23 -25.11
N ASN A 80 -21.02 12.05 -25.52
CA ASN A 80 -20.99 11.43 -26.83
C ASN A 80 -19.60 11.50 -27.49
N LEU A 81 -18.55 11.15 -26.74
CA LEU A 81 -17.18 11.24 -27.24
C LEU A 81 -16.87 10.12 -28.24
N THR A 82 -17.29 8.90 -27.93
CA THR A 82 -16.93 7.72 -28.72
C THR A 82 -17.97 7.34 -29.77
N GLN A 83 -18.99 8.17 -29.98
CA GLN A 83 -20.05 7.92 -30.97
C GLN A 83 -20.71 6.55 -30.79
N GLY A 84 -20.87 6.09 -29.54
CA GLY A 84 -21.50 4.80 -29.21
C GLY A 84 -20.57 3.58 -29.21
N VAL A 85 -19.27 3.74 -29.52
CA VAL A 85 -18.31 2.62 -29.50
C VAL A 85 -18.20 2.00 -28.10
N LEU A 86 -18.14 2.82 -27.05
CA LEU A 86 -18.09 2.32 -25.67
C LEU A 86 -19.37 1.59 -25.25
N GLU A 87 -20.52 1.91 -25.85
CA GLU A 87 -21.79 1.25 -25.53
C GLU A 87 -21.76 -0.23 -25.90
N GLY A 88 -21.12 -0.57 -27.03
CA GLY A 88 -20.96 -1.94 -27.51
C GLY A 88 -20.00 -2.81 -26.69
N VAL A 89 -19.21 -2.23 -25.77
CA VAL A 89 -18.26 -2.99 -24.94
C VAL A 89 -19.02 -3.75 -23.84
N ILE A 90 -18.91 -5.07 -23.84
CA ILE A 90 -19.46 -5.95 -22.80
C ILE A 90 -18.38 -6.16 -21.74
N GLY A 91 -18.67 -5.79 -20.48
CA GLY A 91 -17.68 -5.82 -19.41
C GLY A 91 -17.25 -7.23 -19.05
N GLU A 92 -18.17 -8.18 -19.13
CA GLU A 92 -17.98 -9.59 -18.84
C GLU A 92 -17.05 -10.29 -19.85
N GLU A 93 -16.85 -9.71 -21.03
CA GLU A 93 -15.89 -10.21 -22.03
C GLU A 93 -14.45 -9.73 -21.77
N LEU A 94 -14.28 -8.72 -20.90
CA LEU A 94 -12.97 -8.15 -20.62
C LEU A 94 -12.16 -9.04 -19.68
N GLY A 95 -11.09 -9.61 -20.21
CA GLY A 95 -10.06 -10.25 -19.41
C GLY A 95 -9.33 -9.25 -18.50
N VAL A 96 -8.87 -9.74 -17.34
CA VAL A 96 -8.00 -8.97 -16.44
C VAL A 96 -6.58 -8.99 -17.00
N LEU A 97 -6.03 -7.82 -17.34
CA LEU A 97 -4.66 -7.67 -17.81
C LEU A 97 -3.67 -7.60 -16.65
N PRO A 98 -2.39 -7.98 -16.87
CA PRO A 98 -1.35 -7.82 -15.85
C PRO A 98 -1.26 -6.39 -15.31
N GLY A 99 -1.25 -6.25 -13.98
CA GLY A 99 -1.15 -4.97 -13.27
C GLY A 99 -2.49 -4.28 -12.99
N MET A 100 -3.59 -4.71 -13.62
CA MET A 100 -4.93 -4.20 -13.31
C MET A 100 -5.30 -4.52 -11.86
N ASP A 101 -5.03 -5.74 -11.41
CA ASP A 101 -5.24 -6.19 -10.05
C ASP A 101 -4.66 -5.23 -9.00
N SER A 102 -3.41 -4.80 -9.17
CA SER A 102 -2.76 -3.85 -8.25
C SER A 102 -3.46 -2.49 -8.24
N ILE A 103 -3.80 -1.96 -9.43
CA ILE A 103 -4.46 -0.66 -9.59
C ILE A 103 -5.86 -0.69 -8.96
N PHE A 104 -6.65 -1.71 -9.30
CA PHE A 104 -8.00 -1.88 -8.80
C PHE A 104 -8.01 -2.09 -7.29
N SER A 105 -7.03 -2.82 -6.74
CA SER A 105 -6.85 -2.98 -5.29
C SER A 105 -6.57 -1.66 -4.60
N ALA A 106 -5.72 -0.81 -5.18
CA ALA A 106 -5.48 0.55 -4.68
C ALA A 106 -6.78 1.34 -4.55
N ILE A 107 -7.59 1.31 -5.61
CA ILE A 107 -8.86 2.02 -5.69
C ILE A 107 -9.86 1.45 -4.69
N ALA A 108 -9.95 0.13 -4.55
CA ALA A 108 -10.81 -0.53 -3.57
C ALA A 108 -10.41 -0.16 -2.13
N LEU A 109 -9.12 -0.27 -1.80
CA LEU A 109 -8.62 0.07 -0.46
C LEU A 109 -8.89 1.54 -0.14
N ALA A 110 -8.61 2.45 -1.08
CA ALA A 110 -8.93 3.86 -0.91
C ALA A 110 -10.43 4.09 -0.71
N ARG A 111 -11.29 3.41 -1.48
CA ARG A 111 -12.75 3.50 -1.34
C ARG A 111 -13.23 2.96 0.00
N ILE A 112 -12.70 1.84 0.47
CA ILE A 112 -13.00 1.26 1.78
C ILE A 112 -12.63 2.28 2.87
N VAL A 113 -11.37 2.68 2.93
CA VAL A 113 -10.88 3.63 3.94
C VAL A 113 -11.70 4.95 3.89
N TRP A 114 -12.11 5.40 2.71
CA TRP A 114 -12.91 6.61 2.52
C TRP A 114 -14.35 6.45 3.02
N PHE A 115 -15.02 5.40 2.61
CA PHE A 115 -16.43 5.14 2.92
C PHE A 115 -16.67 5.05 4.43
N PHE A 116 -15.68 4.54 5.15
CA PHE A 116 -15.72 4.42 6.60
C PHE A 116 -15.20 5.65 7.34
N SER A 117 -14.44 6.53 6.68
CA SER A 117 -14.01 7.82 7.25
C SER A 117 -15.04 8.94 7.10
N ASN A 118 -15.81 8.95 6.00
CA ASN A 118 -16.66 10.09 5.61
C ASN A 118 -18.13 9.93 6.03
N VAL A 119 -18.40 9.16 7.10
CA VAL A 119 -19.73 9.05 7.71
C VAL A 119 -19.99 10.29 8.57
N ASN A 120 -20.14 11.44 7.92
CA ASN A 120 -20.79 12.59 8.54
C ASN A 120 -22.20 12.75 7.96
N ASN A 121 -23.17 12.65 8.87
CA ASN A 121 -24.47 13.31 8.87
C ASN A 121 -25.78 12.67 8.45
N ASN A 122 -25.97 11.40 8.05
CA ASN A 122 -27.38 10.87 8.04
C ASN A 122 -27.64 9.36 8.01
N LYS A 123 -26.62 8.47 8.00
CA LYS A 123 -26.85 7.01 8.13
C LYS A 123 -25.80 6.39 9.04
N LYS A 124 -26.25 5.74 10.12
CA LYS A 124 -25.44 4.92 11.05
C LYS A 124 -24.68 3.84 10.27
N LYS A 125 -23.50 4.15 9.73
CA LYS A 125 -22.54 3.14 9.29
C LYS A 125 -21.43 3.08 10.31
N GLU A 126 -21.15 1.87 10.79
CA GLU A 126 -20.10 1.59 11.76
C GLU A 126 -18.76 2.10 11.20
N LYS A 127 -18.07 2.97 11.97
CA LYS A 127 -16.75 3.50 11.62
C LYS A 127 -15.73 2.36 11.68
N LEU A 128 -14.90 2.18 10.65
CA LEU A 128 -13.76 1.26 10.71
C LEU A 128 -12.57 1.93 11.38
N ASP A 129 -11.90 1.17 12.24
CA ASP A 129 -10.68 1.58 12.92
C ASP A 129 -9.44 1.01 12.23
N ILE A 130 -9.50 -0.25 11.76
CA ILE A 130 -8.36 -0.95 11.15
C ILE A 130 -8.78 -1.69 9.87
N VAL A 131 -7.94 -1.60 8.85
CA VAL A 131 -8.03 -2.42 7.63
C VAL A 131 -6.78 -3.29 7.55
N VAL A 132 -6.98 -4.62 7.57
CA VAL A 132 -5.91 -5.60 7.35
C VAL A 132 -5.97 -6.01 5.88
N TYR A 133 -4.93 -5.73 5.11
CA TYR A 133 -4.89 -6.04 3.68
C TYR A 133 -4.00 -7.27 3.41
N ASP A 134 -4.61 -8.31 2.87
CA ASP A 134 -3.94 -9.52 2.40
C ASP A 134 -3.77 -9.48 0.87
N GLY A 135 -2.61 -8.96 0.43
CA GLY A 135 -2.31 -8.77 -1.00
C GLY A 135 -2.06 -10.07 -1.78
N ILE A 136 -2.19 -9.98 -3.11
CA ILE A 136 -1.96 -11.10 -4.06
C ILE A 136 -0.53 -11.63 -3.93
N SER A 137 0.42 -10.71 -4.00
CA SER A 137 1.84 -11.03 -3.99
C SER A 137 2.64 -9.86 -3.41
N THR A 138 3.83 -10.19 -2.92
CA THR A 138 4.72 -9.23 -2.26
C THR A 138 5.15 -8.13 -3.23
N GLU A 139 5.48 -8.47 -4.48
CA GLU A 139 5.97 -7.49 -5.46
C GLU A 139 4.88 -6.51 -5.90
N GLU A 140 3.68 -7.01 -6.19
CA GLU A 140 2.49 -6.23 -6.53
C GLU A 140 2.11 -5.30 -5.39
N THR A 141 2.20 -5.77 -4.14
CA THR A 141 1.95 -4.93 -2.96
C THR A 141 3.00 -3.83 -2.82
N LEU A 142 4.28 -4.12 -3.08
CA LEU A 142 5.34 -3.13 -3.09
C LEU A 142 5.17 -2.10 -4.21
N ARG A 143 4.79 -2.55 -5.41
CA ARG A 143 4.47 -1.67 -6.54
C ARG A 143 3.25 -0.81 -6.26
N LEU A 144 2.24 -1.34 -5.59
CA LEU A 144 1.07 -0.59 -5.11
C LEU A 144 1.47 0.55 -4.16
N ILE A 145 2.31 0.26 -3.16
CA ILE A 145 2.81 1.27 -2.21
C ILE A 145 3.65 2.31 -2.95
N ASN A 146 4.55 1.89 -3.84
CA ASN A 146 5.38 2.83 -4.60
C ASN A 146 4.55 3.69 -5.57
N ALA A 147 3.55 3.10 -6.23
CA ALA A 147 2.63 3.81 -7.14
C ALA A 147 1.98 5.00 -6.44
N ALA A 148 1.67 4.89 -5.14
CA ALA A 148 1.14 6.00 -4.36
C ALA A 148 2.03 7.25 -4.35
N SER A 149 3.34 7.05 -4.29
CA SER A 149 4.32 8.14 -4.31
C SER A 149 4.65 8.61 -5.73
N ARG A 150 4.50 7.73 -6.74
CA ARG A 150 4.97 7.95 -8.12
C ARG A 150 3.91 8.41 -9.09
N ALA A 151 2.64 8.12 -8.84
CA ALA A 151 1.59 8.43 -9.78
C ALA A 151 1.56 9.93 -10.13
N LYS A 152 1.87 10.83 -9.17
CA LYS A 152 1.98 12.28 -9.41
C LYS A 152 3.01 12.64 -10.49
N LEU A 153 4.12 11.92 -10.53
CA LEU A 153 5.16 12.13 -11.53
C LEU A 153 4.67 11.73 -12.93
N TYR A 154 4.00 10.58 -13.05
CA TYR A 154 3.40 10.14 -14.32
C TYR A 154 2.32 11.11 -14.79
N LEU A 155 1.46 11.58 -13.89
CA LEU A 155 0.43 12.58 -14.20
C LEU A 155 1.06 13.89 -14.71
N LYS A 156 2.13 14.36 -14.07
CA LYS A 156 2.90 15.53 -14.52
C LYS A 156 3.45 15.33 -15.94
N TYR A 157 3.99 14.16 -16.26
CA TYR A 157 4.48 13.90 -17.61
C TYR A 157 3.35 13.78 -18.64
N LEU A 158 2.23 13.16 -18.29
CA LEU A 158 1.04 13.10 -19.14
C LEU A 158 0.50 14.51 -19.44
N ARG A 159 0.42 15.38 -18.43
CA ARG A 159 0.05 16.79 -18.60
C ARG A 159 1.03 17.50 -19.54
N ASN A 160 2.34 17.37 -19.30
CA ASN A 160 3.36 17.97 -20.15
C ASN A 160 3.26 17.50 -21.61
N LEU A 161 2.96 16.22 -21.85
CA LEU A 161 2.74 15.68 -23.19
C LEU A 161 1.46 16.27 -23.79
N ALA A 162 0.38 16.34 -23.02
CA ALA A 162 -0.87 16.91 -23.48
C ALA A 162 -0.73 18.39 -23.87
N ASP A 163 0.02 19.17 -23.08
CA ASP A 163 0.25 20.59 -23.33
C ASP A 163 1.20 20.86 -24.50
N LYS A 164 2.18 19.96 -24.73
CA LYS A 164 3.22 20.14 -25.76
C LYS A 164 2.91 19.47 -27.09
N THR A 165 1.94 18.57 -27.16
CA THR A 165 1.59 17.87 -28.41
C THR A 165 0.30 18.42 -29.01
N ASP A 166 0.26 18.57 -30.33
CA ASP A 166 -0.94 19.06 -31.02
C ASP A 166 -2.13 18.13 -30.80
N PHE A 167 -1.90 16.82 -30.82
CA PHE A 167 -2.93 15.82 -30.50
C PHE A 167 -3.45 15.97 -29.06
N GLY A 168 -2.55 16.17 -28.09
CA GLY A 168 -2.91 16.37 -26.70
C GLY A 168 -3.73 17.64 -26.47
N ARG A 169 -3.39 18.73 -27.15
CA ARG A 169 -4.13 19.99 -27.09
C ARG A 169 -5.52 19.89 -27.73
N LEU A 170 -5.65 19.09 -28.78
CA LEU A 170 -6.92 18.88 -29.51
C LEU A 170 -7.85 17.87 -28.83
N ALA A 171 -7.33 16.70 -28.44
CA ALA A 171 -8.13 15.59 -27.92
C ALA A 171 -8.18 15.54 -26.38
N GLY A 172 -7.19 16.14 -25.70
CA GLY A 172 -7.08 16.14 -24.24
C GLY A 172 -8.33 16.65 -23.54
N PRO A 173 -8.84 17.87 -23.85
CA PRO A 173 -10.01 18.42 -23.17
C PRO A 173 -11.23 17.50 -23.20
N SER A 174 -11.49 16.84 -24.35
CA SER A 174 -12.62 15.94 -24.52
C SER A 174 -12.47 14.64 -23.72
N LEU A 175 -11.27 14.05 -23.71
CA LEU A 175 -10.95 12.87 -22.89
C LEU A 175 -11.06 13.18 -21.39
N LEU A 176 -10.56 14.35 -20.98
CA LEU A 176 -10.64 14.80 -19.60
C LEU A 176 -12.07 15.02 -19.15
N ARG A 177 -12.93 15.63 -20.00
CA ARG A 177 -14.36 15.80 -19.71
C ARG A 177 -15.06 14.45 -19.52
N LEU A 178 -14.73 13.45 -20.34
CA LEU A 178 -15.29 12.11 -20.21
C LEU A 178 -14.90 11.46 -18.88
N VAL A 179 -13.61 11.55 -18.50
CA VAL A 179 -13.11 11.01 -17.23
C VAL A 179 -13.74 11.73 -16.04
N ASP A 180 -13.81 13.06 -16.07
CA ASP A 180 -14.44 13.86 -15.01
C ASP A 180 -15.91 13.48 -14.81
N GLU A 181 -16.67 13.37 -15.91
CA GLU A 181 -18.07 12.97 -15.89
C GLU A 181 -18.24 11.55 -15.33
N ALA A 182 -17.36 10.60 -15.69
CA ALA A 182 -17.38 9.23 -15.17
C ALA A 182 -17.06 9.18 -13.66
N MET A 183 -16.21 10.08 -13.18
CA MET A 183 -15.77 10.14 -11.78
C MET A 183 -16.72 10.94 -10.89
N SER A 184 -17.65 11.71 -11.47
CA SER A 184 -18.64 12.50 -10.74
C SER A 184 -19.69 11.60 -10.05
N LEU A 185 -19.40 11.19 -8.81
CA LEU A 185 -20.38 10.54 -7.93
C LEU A 185 -21.64 11.43 -7.78
N ARG A 186 -22.83 10.83 -7.95
CA ARG A 186 -24.17 11.41 -7.80
C ARG A 186 -24.21 12.54 -6.75
N GLY A 187 -24.23 13.80 -7.21
CA GLY A 187 -24.55 14.96 -6.36
C GLY A 187 -23.67 16.21 -6.52
N SER A 188 -22.57 16.18 -7.28
CA SER A 188 -21.79 17.39 -7.58
C SER A 188 -22.15 17.89 -8.99
N THR A 189 -22.67 19.10 -9.09
CA THR A 189 -22.94 19.79 -10.36
C THR A 189 -21.67 19.86 -11.21
N SER A 190 -21.77 19.42 -12.47
CA SER A 190 -20.75 19.59 -13.50
C SER A 190 -20.47 21.08 -13.69
N GLN A 191 -19.33 21.56 -13.21
CA GLN A 191 -18.97 22.99 -13.23
C GLN A 191 -18.20 23.40 -14.51
N PHE A 192 -18.32 22.63 -15.59
CA PHE A 192 -17.57 22.89 -16.82
C PHE A 192 -18.46 23.41 -17.95
N ASN A 193 -18.80 24.69 -17.86
CA ASN A 193 -19.22 25.49 -19.00
C ASN A 193 -17.97 26.03 -19.71
N GLY A 194 -17.55 25.33 -20.77
CA GLY A 194 -16.64 25.81 -21.83
C GLY A 194 -15.52 26.77 -21.42
N THR A 195 -14.41 26.25 -20.88
CA THR A 195 -13.16 27.02 -20.75
C THR A 195 -11.89 26.19 -21.00
N LEU A 196 -10.78 26.92 -21.15
CA LEU A 196 -9.48 26.55 -21.70
C LEU A 196 -8.83 25.30 -21.09
N SER A 197 -8.06 24.56 -21.90
CA SER A 197 -7.42 23.28 -21.56
C SER A 197 -6.58 23.31 -20.26
N ALA A 198 -5.96 24.44 -19.94
CA ALA A 198 -5.13 24.60 -18.73
C ALA A 198 -5.98 24.59 -17.44
N GLU A 199 -7.16 25.21 -17.45
CA GLU A 199 -8.07 25.23 -16.29
C GLU A 199 -8.69 23.86 -16.04
N ILE A 200 -8.92 23.08 -17.09
CA ILE A 200 -9.37 21.68 -17.00
C ILE A 200 -8.27 20.83 -16.36
N TRP A 201 -7.01 20.97 -16.79
CA TRP A 201 -5.88 20.29 -16.16
C TRP A 201 -5.65 20.73 -14.72
N ASP A 202 -5.75 22.01 -14.39
CA ASP A 202 -5.62 22.52 -13.03
C ASP A 202 -6.78 22.09 -12.14
N SER A 203 -7.99 22.00 -12.69
CA SER A 203 -9.16 21.52 -11.97
C SER A 203 -9.15 20.02 -11.81
N LEU A 204 -8.62 19.25 -12.77
CA LEU A 204 -8.36 17.83 -12.62
C LEU A 204 -7.21 17.55 -11.67
N GLU A 205 -6.13 18.33 -11.73
CA GLU A 205 -5.06 18.25 -10.74
C GLU A 205 -5.66 18.54 -9.36
N LYS A 206 -6.53 19.55 -9.20
CA LYS A 206 -7.28 19.78 -7.95
C LYS A 206 -8.30 18.68 -7.61
N ILE A 207 -9.10 18.15 -8.54
CA ILE A 207 -10.14 17.13 -8.27
C ILE A 207 -9.50 15.79 -7.96
N LEU A 208 -8.47 15.41 -8.71
CA LEU A 208 -7.61 14.28 -8.43
C LEU A 208 -6.90 14.53 -7.10
N GLU A 209 -6.15 15.62 -6.91
CA GLU A 209 -5.45 15.97 -5.65
C GLU A 209 -6.36 16.17 -4.42
N ILE A 210 -7.66 16.50 -4.56
CA ILE A 210 -8.55 16.86 -3.42
C ILE A 210 -9.57 15.76 -3.09
N ARG A 211 -10.11 15.00 -4.06
CA ARG A 211 -11.28 14.15 -3.79
C ARG A 211 -10.99 12.65 -3.75
N TYR A 212 -10.20 12.13 -4.69
CA TYR A 212 -9.78 10.72 -4.68
C TYR A 212 -8.30 10.56 -4.32
N TRP A 213 -7.38 11.38 -4.85
CA TRP A 213 -5.96 11.30 -4.49
C TRP A 213 -5.58 12.03 -3.22
N SER A 214 -6.26 13.10 -2.76
CA SER A 214 -5.95 13.65 -1.42
C SER A 214 -6.05 12.58 -0.35
N PHE A 215 -7.08 11.75 -0.51
CA PHE A 215 -7.43 10.69 0.40
C PHE A 215 -6.65 9.40 0.09
N ALA A 216 -6.56 8.96 -1.17
CA ALA A 216 -5.84 7.74 -1.55
C ALA A 216 -4.31 7.87 -1.53
N PHE A 217 -3.75 9.07 -1.80
CA PHE A 217 -2.35 9.22 -2.20
C PHE A 217 -1.59 10.44 -1.62
N GLN A 218 -2.23 11.57 -1.34
CA GLN A 218 -1.61 12.72 -0.62
C GLN A 218 -1.45 12.38 0.86
N ARG A 219 -2.49 11.80 1.47
CA ARG A 219 -2.32 10.98 2.66
C ARG A 219 -1.50 9.74 2.33
N GLY A 220 -1.76 8.95 1.29
CA GLY A 220 -0.99 7.72 0.99
C GLY A 220 0.54 7.84 1.10
N SER A 221 1.20 8.77 0.41
CA SER A 221 2.68 8.93 0.48
C SER A 221 3.17 9.28 1.90
N SER A 222 2.40 10.07 2.66
CA SER A 222 2.70 10.37 4.08
C SER A 222 2.18 9.31 5.03
N ALA A 223 1.13 8.58 4.67
CA ALA A 223 0.41 7.59 5.46
C ALA A 223 1.19 6.29 5.48
N PHE A 224 1.76 5.87 4.35
CA PHE A 224 2.69 4.74 4.26
C PHE A 224 4.00 4.99 5.04
N THR A 225 4.31 6.27 5.31
CA THR A 225 5.44 6.69 6.16
C THR A 225 5.03 7.02 7.59
N GLU A 226 3.74 7.15 7.89
CA GLU A 226 3.24 7.49 9.22
C GLU A 226 2.91 6.19 9.97
N PRO A 227 3.66 5.87 11.05
CA PRO A 227 3.46 4.63 11.79
C PRO A 227 2.02 4.50 12.29
N SER A 228 1.41 5.62 12.71
CA SER A 228 0.04 5.71 13.23
C SER A 228 -1.06 5.32 12.23
N LYS A 229 -0.78 5.37 10.92
CA LYS A 229 -1.78 5.17 9.86
C LYS A 229 -1.53 3.92 9.02
N PHE A 230 -0.29 3.45 8.95
CA PHE A 230 0.08 2.31 8.14
C PHE A 230 1.15 1.48 8.84
N GLY A 231 0.96 0.16 8.83
CA GLY A 231 1.98 -0.79 9.22
C GLY A 231 2.19 -1.84 8.13
N CYS A 232 3.46 -2.10 7.80
CA CYS A 232 3.84 -3.19 6.92
C CYS A 232 4.54 -4.28 7.74
N TYR A 233 4.00 -5.50 7.67
CA TYR A 233 4.56 -6.66 8.35
C TYR A 233 5.06 -7.66 7.33
N ILE A 234 6.26 -8.19 7.56
CA ILE A 234 6.87 -9.19 6.68
C ILE A 234 6.84 -10.54 7.37
N ILE A 235 6.30 -11.52 6.66
CA ILE A 235 6.07 -12.87 7.19
C ILE A 235 7.06 -13.82 6.54
N MET A 236 7.68 -14.66 7.37
CA MET A 236 8.69 -15.62 6.95
C MET A 236 8.54 -16.95 7.69
N ASP A 237 9.18 -17.97 7.12
CA ASP A 237 9.40 -19.25 7.79
C ASP A 237 10.81 -19.19 8.43
N PRO A 238 10.92 -19.18 9.76
CA PRO A 238 12.20 -19.08 10.44
C PRO A 238 13.09 -20.32 10.25
N ASN A 239 12.52 -21.47 9.86
CA ASN A 239 13.29 -22.70 9.66
C ASN A 239 14.00 -22.75 8.29
N SER A 240 13.62 -21.87 7.36
CA SER A 240 14.20 -21.81 6.03
C SER A 240 15.10 -20.60 5.88
N GLU A 241 16.41 -20.82 5.75
CA GLU A 241 17.38 -19.75 5.54
C GLU A 241 17.05 -18.91 4.29
N ILE A 242 16.55 -19.55 3.23
CA ILE A 242 16.11 -18.87 2.01
C ILE A 242 14.94 -17.92 2.32
N SER A 243 13.99 -18.35 3.15
CA SER A 243 12.83 -17.55 3.56
C SER A 243 13.26 -16.34 4.38
N VAL A 244 14.19 -16.53 5.33
CA VAL A 244 14.79 -15.48 6.15
C VAL A 244 15.54 -14.45 5.29
N LYS A 245 16.43 -14.88 4.41
CA LYS A 245 17.16 -13.99 3.49
C LYS A 245 16.21 -13.24 2.54
N SER A 246 15.18 -13.91 2.06
CA SER A 246 14.17 -13.29 1.21
C SER A 246 13.36 -12.23 1.97
N ALA A 247 13.00 -12.51 3.23
CA ALA A 247 12.30 -11.56 4.08
C ALA A 247 13.16 -10.31 4.36
N LEU A 248 14.46 -10.47 4.64
CA LEU A 248 15.39 -9.35 4.76
C LEU A 248 15.44 -8.51 3.47
N ARG A 249 15.54 -9.16 2.30
CA ARG A 249 15.52 -8.46 1.01
C ARG A 249 14.22 -7.69 0.80
N TYR A 250 13.06 -8.31 1.11
CA TYR A 250 11.77 -7.63 1.01
C TYR A 250 11.61 -6.50 2.04
N CYS A 251 12.26 -6.56 3.21
CA CYS A 251 12.33 -5.42 4.13
C CYS A 251 13.01 -4.23 3.44
N GLY A 252 14.15 -4.48 2.79
CA GLY A 252 14.85 -3.48 1.99
C GLY A 252 13.97 -2.92 0.88
N CYS A 253 13.32 -3.78 0.10
CA CYS A 253 12.43 -3.36 -0.98
C CYS A 253 11.21 -2.57 -0.46
N ALA A 254 10.63 -2.92 0.69
CA ALA A 254 9.54 -2.17 1.32
C ALA A 254 9.97 -0.76 1.73
N ILE A 255 11.14 -0.64 2.34
CA ILE A 255 11.73 0.66 2.66
C ILE A 255 11.99 1.46 1.38
N GLN A 256 12.49 0.84 0.31
CA GLN A 256 12.68 1.52 -0.98
C GLN A 256 11.37 1.93 -1.66
N ALA A 257 10.31 1.13 -1.52
CA ALA A 257 8.98 1.50 -2.01
C ALA A 257 8.36 2.69 -1.25
N GLY A 258 8.95 3.09 -0.11
CA GLY A 258 8.47 4.18 0.74
C GLY A 258 7.60 3.71 1.89
N ALA A 259 7.47 2.41 2.12
CA ALA A 259 6.75 1.84 3.24
C ALA A 259 7.61 1.84 4.51
N GLN A 260 6.98 2.06 5.66
CA GLN A 260 7.59 1.75 6.95
C GLN A 260 7.32 0.29 7.33
N VAL A 261 8.39 -0.47 7.57
CA VAL A 261 8.28 -1.85 8.05
C VAL A 261 8.12 -1.81 9.57
N SER A 262 6.93 -2.17 10.05
CA SER A 262 6.57 -2.12 11.48
C SER A 262 7.10 -3.31 12.26
N GLY A 263 7.32 -4.44 11.60
CA GLY A 263 7.92 -5.62 12.21
C GLY A 263 7.92 -6.82 11.29
N THR A 264 8.55 -7.89 11.76
CA THR A 264 8.61 -9.16 11.05
C THR A 264 8.08 -10.30 11.91
N PHE A 265 7.33 -11.19 11.27
CA PHE A 265 6.76 -12.37 11.91
C PHE A 265 7.40 -13.65 11.37
N GLY A 266 7.87 -14.49 12.27
CA GLY A 266 8.26 -15.86 11.97
C GLY A 266 7.13 -16.82 12.35
N VAL A 267 6.58 -17.58 11.39
CA VAL A 267 5.61 -18.63 11.68
C VAL A 267 6.38 -19.83 12.24
N ALA A 268 6.36 -19.99 13.56
CA ALA A 268 7.16 -21.01 14.24
C ALA A 268 6.48 -22.38 14.14
N TYR A 269 7.17 -23.35 13.53
CA TYR A 269 6.81 -24.78 13.65
C TYR A 269 7.39 -25.36 14.94
N GLN A 270 6.79 -26.46 15.42
CA GLN A 270 7.05 -27.12 16.72
C GLN A 270 8.52 -27.53 16.97
N HIS A 271 9.41 -27.40 15.98
CA HIS A 271 10.84 -27.77 16.07
C HIS A 271 11.83 -26.60 15.92
N SER A 272 11.39 -25.34 16.08
CA SER A 272 12.31 -24.19 16.03
C SER A 272 13.18 -24.12 17.30
N SER A 273 14.51 -24.14 17.13
CA SER A 273 15.46 -24.01 18.23
C SER A 273 15.51 -22.56 18.75
N ALA A 274 15.65 -22.37 20.07
CA ALA A 274 15.75 -21.04 20.66
C ALA A 274 16.97 -20.24 20.17
N GLU A 275 17.99 -20.93 19.64
CA GLU A 275 19.19 -20.31 19.08
C GLU A 275 18.95 -19.69 17.69
N SER A 276 18.20 -20.36 16.81
CA SER A 276 17.88 -19.81 15.48
C SER A 276 17.03 -18.55 15.59
N VAL A 277 16.10 -18.49 16.53
CA VAL A 277 15.28 -17.31 16.81
C VAL A 277 16.13 -16.12 17.28
N LYS A 278 17.16 -16.35 18.11
CA LYS A 278 18.07 -15.28 18.56
C LYS A 278 18.93 -14.74 17.42
N GLU A 279 19.43 -15.62 16.56
CA GLU A 279 20.20 -15.23 15.38
C GLU A 279 19.35 -14.41 14.40
N ILE A 280 18.11 -14.84 14.16
CA ILE A 280 17.13 -14.08 13.36
C ILE A 280 16.89 -12.70 13.98
N LYS A 281 16.63 -12.62 15.29
CA LYS A 281 16.42 -11.34 15.99
C LYS A 281 17.61 -10.38 15.84
N LYS A 282 18.84 -10.92 15.81
CA LYS A 282 20.06 -10.14 15.54
C LYS A 282 20.12 -9.67 14.08
N ASN A 283 19.79 -10.52 13.12
CA ASN A 283 19.84 -10.20 11.69
C ASN A 283 18.80 -9.16 11.27
N PHE A 284 17.63 -9.14 11.92
CA PHE A 284 16.59 -8.15 11.65
C PHE A 284 16.78 -6.84 12.42
N SER A 285 17.66 -6.79 13.42
CA SER A 285 17.97 -5.54 14.13
C SER A 285 18.36 -4.44 13.14
N PRO A 286 17.71 -3.27 13.15
CA PRO A 286 16.89 -2.73 14.24
C PRO A 286 15.36 -2.92 14.09
N ILE A 287 14.90 -3.68 13.08
CA ILE A 287 13.48 -4.02 12.85
C ILE A 287 13.03 -5.06 13.90
N PRO A 288 11.89 -4.85 14.58
CA PRO A 288 11.42 -5.78 15.60
C PRO A 288 10.90 -7.09 14.97
N PHE A 289 11.24 -8.21 15.60
CA PHE A 289 10.86 -9.57 15.20
C PHE A 289 10.05 -10.23 16.29
N ALA A 290 8.96 -10.93 15.93
CA ALA A 290 8.22 -11.82 16.83
C ALA A 290 7.88 -13.16 16.17
N SER A 291 7.74 -14.19 17.00
CA SER A 291 7.33 -15.52 16.56
C SER A 291 5.83 -15.71 16.80
N THR A 292 5.11 -16.15 15.76
CA THR A 292 3.69 -16.49 15.86
C THR A 292 3.52 -18.00 15.97
N PRO A 293 2.61 -18.51 16.82
CA PRO A 293 2.37 -19.94 16.93
C PRO A 293 1.82 -20.49 15.62
N HIS A 294 2.21 -21.72 15.28
CA HIS A 294 1.56 -22.46 14.20
C HIS A 294 0.12 -22.82 14.60
N LEU A 295 -0.85 -22.44 13.77
CA LEU A 295 -2.25 -22.81 13.96
C LEU A 295 -2.45 -24.27 13.57
N SER A 296 -2.84 -25.13 14.52
CA SER A 296 -3.25 -26.50 14.20
C SER A 296 -4.51 -26.46 13.34
N MET A 297 -4.54 -27.21 12.24
CA MET A 297 -5.65 -27.24 11.28
C MET A 297 -6.92 -27.98 11.78
N ALA A 298 -7.00 -28.29 13.08
CA ALA A 298 -8.17 -28.92 13.68
C ALA A 298 -9.26 -27.85 13.90
N LEU A 299 -10.34 -27.92 13.11
CA LEU A 299 -11.49 -27.02 13.21
C LEU A 299 -12.56 -27.55 14.19
N PRO A 300 -13.31 -26.65 14.86
CA PRO A 300 -13.19 -25.19 14.84
C PRO A 300 -12.00 -24.69 15.67
N LEU A 301 -11.33 -23.63 15.20
CA LEU A 301 -10.25 -23.01 15.96
C LEU A 301 -10.80 -22.21 17.14
N ASP A 302 -10.31 -22.50 18.34
CA ASP A 302 -10.51 -21.64 19.51
C ASP A 302 -9.57 -20.43 19.42
N TRP A 303 -10.09 -19.33 18.86
CA TRP A 303 -9.36 -18.07 18.73
C TRP A 303 -8.98 -17.45 20.08
N ASP A 304 -9.78 -17.66 21.13
CA ASP A 304 -9.45 -17.18 22.47
C ASP A 304 -8.19 -17.89 22.99
N ALA A 305 -8.11 -19.21 22.85
CA ALA A 305 -6.92 -19.98 23.22
C ALA A 305 -5.68 -19.57 22.39
N VAL A 306 -5.84 -19.39 21.08
CA VAL A 306 -4.75 -18.97 20.18
C VAL A 306 -4.20 -17.60 20.59
N LEU A 307 -5.08 -16.62 20.84
CA LEU A 307 -4.68 -15.25 21.18
C LEU A 307 -4.12 -15.16 22.60
N ASN A 308 -4.61 -15.99 23.52
CA ASN A 308 -4.03 -16.11 24.87
C ASN A 308 -2.61 -16.69 24.84
N ASN A 309 -2.31 -17.58 23.89
CA ASN A 309 -0.99 -18.17 23.69
C ASN A 309 -0.02 -17.32 22.86
N LEU A 310 -0.42 -16.11 22.41
CA LEU A 310 0.49 -15.20 21.71
C LEU A 310 1.59 -14.69 22.64
N SER A 311 2.83 -14.66 22.11
CA SER A 311 3.96 -14.06 22.81
C SER A 311 3.74 -12.56 23.06
N GLU A 312 4.32 -12.02 24.14
CA GLU A 312 4.29 -10.57 24.40
C GLU A 312 4.89 -9.76 23.25
N ASP A 313 5.97 -10.25 22.64
CA ASP A 313 6.60 -9.64 21.46
C ASP A 313 5.58 -9.51 20.30
N THR A 314 4.74 -10.53 20.07
CA THR A 314 3.69 -10.50 19.04
C THR A 314 2.60 -9.49 19.36
N ARG A 315 2.15 -9.44 20.63
CA ARG A 315 1.13 -8.48 21.07
C ARG A 315 1.64 -7.04 21.00
N ASN A 316 2.91 -6.81 21.33
CA ASN A 316 3.55 -5.51 21.21
C ASN A 316 3.65 -5.06 19.74
N LEU A 317 3.98 -5.98 18.82
CA LEU A 317 4.01 -5.68 17.38
C LEU A 317 2.63 -5.41 16.77
N LEU A 318 1.61 -6.11 17.25
CA LEU A 318 0.21 -5.94 16.82
C LEU A 318 -0.53 -4.90 17.67
N SER A 319 0.16 -4.20 18.59
CA SER A 319 -0.49 -3.13 19.35
C SER A 319 -0.89 -2.01 18.40
N PRO A 320 -2.05 -1.34 18.65
CA PRO A 320 -2.53 -0.29 17.79
C PRO A 320 -1.44 0.78 17.60
N PRO A 321 -1.26 1.29 16.38
CA PRO A 321 -0.11 2.10 16.03
C PRO A 321 -0.07 3.47 16.73
N THR A 322 -1.11 3.83 17.50
CA THR A 322 -1.13 4.98 18.42
C THR A 322 -0.19 4.83 19.63
N HIS A 323 0.28 3.62 19.95
CA HIS A 323 1.13 3.33 21.11
C HIS A 323 2.59 2.98 20.75
N CYS A 324 2.97 3.01 19.48
CA CYS A 324 4.33 2.66 19.04
C CYS A 324 5.31 3.83 19.22
N ASN A 325 5.91 3.93 20.41
CA ASN A 325 6.96 4.92 20.73
C ASN A 325 8.34 4.62 20.11
N SER A 326 8.53 3.47 19.46
CA SER A 326 9.84 2.99 18.97
C SER A 326 9.90 2.77 17.46
N CYS A 327 9.05 3.43 16.66
CA CYS A 327 9.06 3.20 15.22
C CYS A 327 10.22 3.96 14.56
N LEU A 328 11.22 3.21 14.09
CA LEU A 328 12.39 3.76 13.41
C LEU A 328 11.98 4.41 12.10
N SER A 329 12.37 5.68 11.91
CA SER A 329 12.26 6.33 10.61
C SER A 329 13.25 5.67 9.64
N PRO A 330 12.80 5.15 8.48
CA PRO A 330 13.70 4.54 7.51
C PRO A 330 14.72 5.53 6.93
N VAL A 331 14.42 6.83 6.98
CA VAL A 331 15.31 7.92 6.55
C VAL A 331 15.53 8.85 7.72
N GLN A 332 16.79 9.07 8.09
CA GLN A 332 17.20 10.00 9.13
C GLN A 332 18.03 11.12 8.51
N PHE A 333 17.71 12.36 8.86
CA PHE A 333 18.41 13.54 8.41
C PHE A 333 19.19 14.13 9.58
N ASP A 334 20.52 14.09 9.49
CA ASP A 334 21.40 14.80 10.43
C ASP A 334 21.79 16.14 9.81
N LEU A 335 21.17 17.21 10.34
CA LEU A 335 21.41 18.58 9.88
C LEU A 335 22.79 19.11 10.32
N ALA A 336 23.35 18.61 11.41
CA ALA A 336 24.63 19.09 11.96
C ALA A 336 25.82 18.54 11.15
N ARG A 337 25.75 17.25 10.79
CA ARG A 337 26.76 16.59 9.95
C ARG A 337 26.49 16.71 8.46
N LYS A 338 25.39 17.36 8.06
CA LYS A 338 24.86 17.39 6.70
C LYS A 338 24.81 15.99 6.06
N SER A 339 24.32 15.00 6.82
CA SER A 339 24.27 13.62 6.35
C SER A 339 22.86 13.05 6.34
N VAL A 340 22.60 12.16 5.38
CA VAL A 340 21.36 11.41 5.26
C VAL A 340 21.67 9.93 5.48
N THR A 341 21.02 9.32 6.46
CA THR A 341 21.12 7.87 6.71
C THR A 341 19.84 7.20 6.25
N LEU A 342 19.97 6.20 5.39
CA LEU A 342 18.85 5.41 4.90
C LEU A 342 19.10 3.93 5.22
N LEU A 343 18.12 3.31 5.86
CA LEU A 343 18.14 1.88 6.19
C LEU A 343 17.86 1.06 4.92
N MET A 344 18.75 0.11 4.60
CA MET A 344 18.72 -0.71 3.38
C MET A 344 19.10 -2.18 3.68
N PRO A 345 18.31 -2.89 4.51
CA PRO A 345 18.59 -4.27 4.89
C PRO A 345 18.40 -5.21 3.69
N GLY A 346 19.21 -6.27 3.65
CA GLY A 346 19.12 -7.29 2.61
C GLY A 346 19.65 -6.87 1.22
N PHE A 347 20.35 -5.74 1.13
CA PHE A 347 21.04 -5.29 -0.08
C PHE A 347 22.56 -5.31 0.09
N ASP A 348 23.25 -5.65 -0.99
CA ASP A 348 24.69 -5.50 -1.10
C ASP A 348 25.06 -4.12 -1.65
N LYS A 349 26.27 -3.65 -1.33
CA LYS A 349 26.78 -2.34 -1.79
C LYS A 349 26.76 -2.20 -3.32
N SER A 350 26.99 -3.28 -4.05
CA SER A 350 27.02 -3.30 -5.52
C SER A 350 25.64 -3.13 -6.16
N GLU A 351 24.56 -3.45 -5.44
CA GLU A 351 23.19 -3.34 -5.96
C GLU A 351 22.62 -1.93 -5.82
N ILE A 352 23.23 -1.08 -4.98
CA ILE A 352 22.72 0.24 -4.64
C ILE A 352 23.31 1.28 -5.58
N LYS A 353 22.46 1.93 -6.37
CA LYS A 353 22.85 3.07 -7.21
C LYS A 353 22.29 4.35 -6.63
N LEU A 354 23.14 5.36 -6.52
CA LEU A 354 22.79 6.70 -6.02
C LEU A 354 22.96 7.71 -7.16
N PHE A 355 21.92 8.50 -7.39
CA PHE A 355 21.92 9.59 -8.35
C PHE A 355 21.46 10.88 -7.67
N GLN A 356 21.99 12.00 -8.12
CA GLN A 356 21.60 13.32 -7.64
C GLN A 356 20.86 14.07 -8.74
N TYR A 357 19.69 14.63 -8.41
CA TYR A 357 18.85 15.37 -9.35
C TYR A 357 18.62 16.81 -8.89
N ARG A 358 18.09 17.63 -9.82
CA ARG A 358 17.61 19.00 -9.58
C ARG A 358 18.60 19.87 -8.79
N GLY A 359 19.85 19.88 -9.24
CA GLY A 359 20.90 20.74 -8.68
C GLY A 359 21.29 20.42 -7.23
N GLY A 360 20.94 19.23 -6.72
CA GLY A 360 21.31 18.79 -5.37
C GLY A 360 20.22 18.94 -4.31
N SER A 361 18.97 19.13 -4.73
CA SER A 361 17.80 19.15 -3.85
C SER A 361 17.17 17.77 -3.63
N GLU A 362 17.42 16.81 -4.53
CA GLU A 362 16.82 15.49 -4.53
C GLU A 362 17.88 14.40 -4.73
N LEU A 363 17.77 13.32 -3.96
CA LEU A 363 18.53 12.08 -4.14
C LEU A 363 17.61 11.00 -4.69
N LEU A 364 18.02 10.37 -5.79
CA LEU A 364 17.36 9.17 -6.31
C LEU A 364 18.21 7.95 -5.95
N ILE A 365 17.60 7.00 -5.28
CA ILE A 365 18.23 5.73 -4.91
C ILE A 365 17.52 4.62 -5.68
N GLU A 366 18.29 3.78 -6.34
CA GLU A 366 17.83 2.58 -7.05
C GLU A 366 18.43 1.35 -6.37
N ALA A 367 17.55 0.48 -5.87
CA ALA A 367 17.91 -0.82 -5.29
C ALA A 367 16.68 -1.75 -5.29
N GLY A 368 16.89 -3.05 -5.49
CA GLY A 368 15.82 -4.05 -5.38
C GLY A 368 14.66 -3.87 -6.36
N ASP A 369 14.94 -3.45 -7.60
CA ASP A 369 13.94 -3.09 -8.63
C ASP A 369 12.97 -1.97 -8.17
N GLN A 370 13.41 -1.15 -7.22
CA GLN A 370 12.69 0.03 -6.77
C GLN A 370 13.55 1.27 -6.94
N ARG A 371 12.88 2.38 -7.25
CA ARG A 371 13.47 3.71 -7.29
C ARG A 371 12.78 4.57 -6.26
N ARG A 372 13.53 5.21 -5.37
CA ARG A 372 13.03 6.15 -4.36
C ARG A 372 13.66 7.53 -4.52
N VAL A 373 12.83 8.57 -4.58
CA VAL A 373 13.31 9.96 -4.50
C VAL A 373 13.20 10.42 -3.06
N ILE A 374 14.30 10.94 -2.51
CA ILE A 374 14.39 11.55 -1.20
C ILE A 374 14.61 13.05 -1.40
N CYS A 375 13.63 13.84 -0.99
CA CYS A 375 13.72 15.30 -0.99
C CYS A 375 14.57 15.75 0.20
N LEU A 376 15.61 16.54 -0.06
CA LEU A 376 16.52 17.02 0.97
C LEU A 376 15.98 18.31 1.60
N PRO A 377 15.97 18.42 2.95
CA PRO A 377 15.71 19.68 3.64
C PRO A 377 16.66 20.79 3.16
N PRO A 378 16.20 22.06 3.02
CA PRO A 378 17.00 23.16 2.47
C PRO A 378 18.39 23.33 3.09
N LYS A 379 18.53 23.03 4.39
CA LYS A 379 19.80 23.17 5.15
C LYS A 379 20.89 22.17 4.73
N ILE A 380 20.53 21.04 4.12
CA ILE A 380 21.48 19.99 3.70
C ILE A 380 21.52 19.81 2.18
N GLN A 381 20.84 20.68 1.42
CA GLN A 381 20.93 20.68 -0.02
C GLN A 381 22.34 21.09 -0.45
N GLY A 382 22.89 20.41 -1.45
CA GLY A 382 24.28 20.60 -1.86
C GLY A 382 24.74 19.48 -2.78
N ARG A 383 26.04 19.43 -3.09
CA ARG A 383 26.62 18.31 -3.86
C ARG A 383 26.91 17.15 -2.92
N VAL A 384 26.71 15.91 -3.38
CA VAL A 384 27.13 14.73 -2.61
C VAL A 384 28.65 14.73 -2.50
N GLU A 385 29.17 14.72 -1.27
CA GLU A 385 30.61 14.60 -0.99
C GLU A 385 31.05 13.14 -1.04
N GLY A 386 30.23 12.25 -0.50
CA GLY A 386 30.49 10.81 -0.52
C GLY A 386 29.32 10.01 0.05
N ALA A 387 29.37 8.70 -0.19
CA ALA A 387 28.43 7.75 0.38
C ALA A 387 29.19 6.54 0.94
N LYS A 388 28.77 6.06 2.12
CA LYS A 388 29.33 4.86 2.77
C LYS A 388 28.19 3.92 3.16
N PHE A 389 28.42 2.63 3.00
CA PHE A 389 27.49 1.60 3.43
C PHE A 389 28.04 0.94 4.69
N VAL A 390 27.30 1.04 5.80
CA VAL A 390 27.69 0.57 7.13
C VAL A 390 26.45 0.00 7.80
N ASP A 391 26.55 -1.19 8.39
CA ASP A 391 25.48 -1.83 9.18
C ASP A 391 24.11 -1.80 8.48
N SER A 392 24.07 -2.29 7.24
CA SER A 392 22.86 -2.34 6.41
C SER A 392 22.19 -0.97 6.18
N SER A 393 22.95 0.12 6.32
CA SER A 393 22.49 1.49 6.09
C SER A 393 23.45 2.22 5.16
N ILE A 394 22.90 3.06 4.29
CA ILE A 394 23.69 3.99 3.47
C ILE A 394 23.71 5.36 4.14
N ILE A 395 24.91 5.86 4.41
CA ILE A 395 25.16 7.19 4.96
C ILE A 395 25.72 8.05 3.83
N ILE A 396 24.99 9.11 3.48
CA ILE A 396 25.31 10.02 2.39
C ILE A 396 25.68 11.36 3.02
N THR A 397 26.90 11.84 2.76
CA THR A 397 27.39 13.14 3.25
C THR A 397 27.24 14.19 2.16
N MET A 398 26.69 15.35 2.52
CA MET A 398 26.45 16.48 1.63
C MET A 398 27.46 17.61 1.90
N LYS A 399 27.93 18.27 0.85
CA LYS A 399 28.87 19.40 0.91
C LYS A 399 28.16 20.74 1.13
#